data_AF-A0AAE0CJ36-F1
#
_entry.id   AF-A0AAE0CJ36-F1
#
_cell.length_a   1.000
_cell.length_b   1.000
_cell.length_c   1.000
_cell.angle_alpha   90.00
_cell.angle_beta   90.00
_cell.angle_gamma   90.00
#
_symmetry.space_group_name_H-M   'P 1'
#
loop_
_entity.id
_entity.type
_entity.pdbx_description
1 polymer ?
#
loop_
_entity_poly.entity_id
_entity_poly.type
_entity_poly.pdbx_seq_one_letter_code
_entity_poly.pdbx_strand_id
1 'polypeptide(L)' 'MGGIVAPGCCSGIKALNDTEKTNKDVWTACYCIKDQEAKIPGLNYYRVNELPGICGTTCPFKLSPSIDCSKYVVCLLIN' A
#
# COMPACT_ATOMS: atom_id res chain seq x y z
N MET A 1 -0.10 0.12 20.38
CA MET A 1 -0.24 -1.18 19.68
C MET A 1 -1.46 -1.13 18.78
N GLY A 2 -1.39 -1.66 17.56
CA GLY A 2 -2.41 -1.52 16.51
C GLY A 2 -3.38 -2.70 16.37
N GLY A 3 -3.60 -3.48 17.43
CA GLY A 3 -4.64 -4.52 17.50
C GLY A 3 -4.59 -5.61 16.42
N ILE A 4 -5.66 -6.42 16.38
CA ILE A 4 -5.89 -7.41 15.33
C ILE A 4 -6.37 -6.69 14.07
N VAL A 5 -5.82 -7.04 12.91
CA VAL A 5 -6.29 -6.51 11.62
C VAL A 5 -7.60 -7.19 11.25
N ALA A 6 -8.65 -6.40 11.02
CA ALA A 6 -9.95 -6.93 10.64
C ALA A 6 -9.88 -7.69 9.29
N PRO A 7 -10.56 -8.83 9.13
CA PRO A 7 -10.51 -9.63 7.90
C PRO A 7 -10.88 -8.85 6.62
N GLY A 8 -11.82 -7.91 6.73
CA GLY A 8 -12.22 -7.04 5.62
C GLY A 8 -11.09 -6.11 5.15
N CYS A 9 -10.19 -5.68 6.04
CA CYS A 9 -9.03 -4.87 5.67
C CYS A 9 -8.07 -5.68 4.77
N CYS A 10 -7.73 -6.91 5.17
CA CYS A 10 -6.89 -7.77 4.35
C CYS A 10 -7.55 -8.17 3.03
N SER A 11 -8.87 -8.32 3.01
CA SER A 11 -9.62 -8.59 1.78
C SER A 11 -9.51 -7.42 0.80
N GLY A 12 -9.62 -6.18 1.29
CA GLY A 12 -9.42 -4.97 0.48
C GLY A 12 -7.99 -4.83 -0.06
N ILE A 13 -6.98 -5.10 0.76
CA ILE A 13 -5.56 -5.07 0.33
C ILE A 13 -5.32 -6.09 -0.79
N LYS A 14 -5.84 -7.30 -0.66
CA LYS A 14 -5.73 -8.34 -1.70
C LYS A 14 -6.41 -7.92 -3.00
N ALA A 15 -7.63 -7.38 -2.91
CA ALA A 15 -8.36 -6.90 -4.07
C ALA A 15 -7.60 -5.76 -4.80
N LEU A 16 -7.01 -4.81 -4.07
CA LEU A 16 -6.18 -3.76 -4.67
C LEU A 16 -4.97 -4.35 -5.40
N ASN A 17 -4.21 -5.25 -4.75
CA ASN A 17 -3.09 -5.95 -5.39
C ASN A 17 -3.50 -6.77 -6.63
N ASP A 18 -4.72 -7.30 -6.65
CA ASP A 18 -5.26 -8.03 -7.81
C ASP A 18 -5.71 -7.12 -8.95
N THR A 19 -5.88 -5.82 -8.71
CA THR A 19 -6.17 -4.82 -9.74
C THR A 19 -4.92 -4.12 -10.28
N GLU A 20 -3.86 -4.03 -9.48
CA GLU A 20 -2.62 -3.34 -9.83
C GLU A 20 -1.70 -4.19 -10.72
N LYS A 21 -2.14 -4.47 -11.96
CA LYS A 21 -1.42 -5.35 -12.90
C LYS A 21 -0.53 -4.62 -13.89
N THR A 22 -0.57 -3.29 -13.93
CA THR A 22 0.30 -2.47 -14.78
C THR A 22 1.03 -1.39 -13.99
N ASN A 23 2.13 -0.87 -14.54
CA ASN A 23 2.86 0.24 -13.93
C ASN A 23 1.99 1.49 -13.75
N LYS A 24 1.00 1.68 -14.63
CA LYS A 24 0.04 2.77 -14.55
C LYS A 24 -0.92 2.58 -13.36
N ASP A 25 -1.38 1.36 -13.12
CA ASP A 25 -2.27 1.05 -12.00
C ASP A 25 -1.56 1.27 -10.66
N VAL A 26 -0.32 0.76 -10.52
CA VAL A 26 0.51 0.98 -9.32
C VAL A 26 0.78 2.46 -9.10
N TRP A 27 1.08 3.21 -10.17
CA TRP A 27 1.27 4.66 -10.09
C TRP A 27 0.00 5.37 -9.59
N THR A 28 -1.15 5.06 -10.16
CA THR A 28 -2.45 5.62 -9.75
C THR A 28 -2.78 5.25 -8.30
N ALA A 29 -2.59 4.00 -7.91
CA ALA A 29 -2.83 3.53 -6.56
C ALA A 29 -1.93 4.23 -5.54
N CYS A 30 -0.65 4.40 -5.84
CA CYS A 30 0.27 5.12 -4.95
C CYS A 30 -0.21 6.55 -4.67
N TYR A 31 -0.62 7.30 -5.70
CA TYR A 31 -1.16 8.65 -5.49
C TYR A 31 -2.49 8.65 -4.74
N CYS A 32 -3.37 7.68 -5.01
CA CYS A 32 -4.61 7.51 -4.26
C CYS A 32 -4.32 7.31 -2.76
N ILE A 33 -3.42 6.39 -2.44
CA ILE A 33 -3.02 6.08 -1.06
C ILE A 33 -2.36 7.28 -0.39
N LYS A 34 -1.49 8.01 -1.11
CA LYS A 34 -0.85 9.24 -0.63
C LYS A 34 -1.85 10.34 -0.26
N ASP A 35 -2.93 10.49 -1.02
CA ASP A 35 -3.99 11.44 -0.71
C ASP A 35 -4.82 11.01 0.52
N GLN A 36 -5.07 9.70 0.66
CA GLN A 36 -5.81 9.17 1.81
C GLN A 36 -5.01 9.22 3.11
N GLU A 37 -3.71 8.88 3.08
CA GLU A 37 -2.86 8.91 4.28
C GLU A 37 -2.74 10.32 4.86
N ALA A 38 -2.71 11.35 4.01
CA ALA A 38 -2.64 12.76 4.41
C ALA A 38 -3.88 13.20 5.22
N LYS A 39 -5.00 12.47 5.08
CA LYS A 39 -6.26 12.73 5.79
C LYS A 39 -6.35 12.01 7.13
N ILE A 40 -5.38 11.15 7.47
CA ILE A 40 -5.36 10.38 8.72
C ILE A 40 -4.35 11.01 9.68
N PRO A 41 -4.80 11.90 10.60
CA PRO A 41 -3.90 12.50 11.58
C PRO A 41 -3.33 11.42 12.51
N GLY A 42 -2.02 11.47 12.75
CA GLY A 42 -1.33 10.51 13.60
C GLY A 42 -1.15 9.12 12.99
N LEU A 43 -1.25 8.99 11.65
CA LEU A 43 -1.02 7.72 10.97
C LEU A 43 0.32 7.09 11.38
N ASN A 44 0.25 5.86 11.87
CA ASN A 44 1.44 5.10 12.23
C ASN A 44 1.96 4.35 11.00
N TYR A 45 2.87 5.00 10.26
CA TYR A 45 3.51 4.42 9.09
C TYR A 45 4.21 3.09 9.35
N TYR A 46 4.80 2.90 10.55
CA TYR A 46 5.41 1.61 10.90
C TYR A 46 4.36 0.51 10.88
N ARG A 47 3.22 0.71 11.57
CA ARG A 47 2.13 -0.26 11.64
C ARG A 47 1.49 -0.55 10.28
N VAL A 48 1.26 0.48 9.48
CA VAL A 48 0.66 0.33 8.13
C VAL A 48 1.56 -0.52 7.24
N ASN A 49 2.88 -0.33 7.31
CA ASN A 49 3.84 -1.11 6.54
C ASN A 49 3.97 -2.58 7.00
N GLU A 50 3.44 -2.96 8.17
CA GLU A 50 3.34 -4.36 8.59
C GLU A 50 2.14 -5.09 7.95
N LEU A 51 1.13 -4.35 7.45
CA LEU A 51 -0.12 -4.93 6.93
C LEU A 51 0.09 -5.95 5.80
N PRO A 52 1.01 -5.76 4.82
CA PRO A 52 1.23 -6.77 3.79
C PRO A 52 1.65 -8.12 4.38
N GLY A 53 2.61 -8.11 5.32
CA GLY A 53 3.04 -9.32 6.02
C GLY A 53 1.91 -9.96 6.84
N ILE A 54 1.14 -9.14 7.56
CA ILE A 54 -0.02 -9.62 8.36
C ILE A 54 -1.11 -10.23 7.45
N CYS A 55 -1.35 -9.64 6.28
CA CYS A 55 -2.38 -10.06 5.35
C CYS A 55 -1.92 -11.13 4.34
N GLY A 56 -0.64 -11.52 4.38
CA GLY A 56 -0.05 -12.50 3.47
C GLY A 56 0.03 -12.00 2.02
N THR A 57 0.30 -10.71 1.83
CA THR A 57 0.49 -10.09 0.52
C THR A 57 1.88 -9.46 0.40
N THR A 58 2.37 -9.34 -0.82
CA THR A 58 3.57 -8.59 -1.15
C THR A 58 3.15 -7.27 -1.76
N CYS A 59 3.11 -6.21 -0.95
CA CYS A 59 2.90 -4.85 -1.46
C CYS A 59 4.28 -4.24 -1.78
N PRO A 60 4.48 -3.66 -2.97
CA PRO A 60 5.81 -3.21 -3.38
C PRO A 60 6.23 -1.84 -2.85
N PHE A 61 5.30 -1.05 -2.31
CA PHE A 61 5.62 0.30 -1.82
C PHE A 61 5.59 0.40 -0.29
N LYS A 62 6.62 1.07 0.24
CA LYS A 62 6.72 1.44 1.64
C LYS A 62 6.07 2.80 1.83
N LEU A 63 4.96 2.84 2.56
CA LEU A 63 4.29 4.09 2.93
C LEU A 63 5.22 4.93 3.81
N SER A 64 5.31 6.21 3.47
CA SER A 64 6.08 7.20 4.21
C SER A 64 5.50 8.58 3.93
N PRO A 65 5.66 9.56 4.85
CA PRO A 65 5.19 10.93 4.63
C PRO A 65 5.71 11.59 3.35
N SER A 66 6.80 11.05 2.79
CA SER A 66 7.48 11.56 1.60
C SER A 66 7.54 10.51 0.49
N ILE A 67 6.54 9.62 0.42
CA ILE A 67 6.47 8.62 -0.63
C ILE A 67 6.51 9.30 -2.02
N ASP A 68 7.45 8.83 -2.84
CA ASP A 68 7.63 9.26 -4.22
C ASP A 68 7.08 8.20 -5.18
N CYS A 69 5.83 8.42 -5.59
CA CYS A 69 5.10 7.53 -6.48
C CYS A 69 5.73 7.39 -7.88
N SER A 70 6.62 8.31 -8.27
CA SER A 70 7.35 8.24 -9.55
C SER A 70 8.35 7.08 -9.59
N LYS A 71 8.78 6.58 -8.43
CA LYS A 71 9.77 5.49 -8.32
C LYS A 71 9.18 4.09 -8.41
N TYR A 72 7.87 3.94 -8.20
CA TYR A 72 7.19 2.65 -8.15
C TYR A 72 6.62 2.19 -9.50
N VAL A 73 6.92 2.93 -10.57
CA VAL A 73 6.54 2.65 -11.97
C VAL A 73 7.37 1.48 -12.57
N VAL A 74 8.27 0.86 -11.81
CA VAL A 74 9.20 -0.19 -12.29
C VAL A 74 8.91 -1.58 -11.71
N CYS A 75 7.87 -1.75 -10.88
CA CYS A 75 7.73 -2.98 -10.09
C CYS A 75 7.28 -4.24 -10.86
N LEU A 76 6.83 -4.14 -12.11
CA LEU A 76 6.54 -5.31 -12.95
C LEU A 76 7.72 -5.76 -13.82
N LEU A 77 8.88 -5.09 -13.72
CA LEU A 77 10.08 -5.41 -14.50
C LEU A 77 11.16 -6.17 -13.71
N ILE A 78 10.92 -6.48 -12.45
CA ILE A 78 11.78 -7.38 -11.70
C ILE A 78 10.99 -8.68 -11.52
N ASN A 79 11.34 -9.65 -12.39
CA ASN A 79 11.01 -11.06 -12.26
C ASN A 79 11.32 -11.55 -10.84
#